data_AF-A0AA43F2R4-F1
#
_entry.id   AF-A0AA43F2R4-F1
#
_cell.length_a   1.000
_cell.length_b   1.000
_cell.length_c   1.000
_cell.angle_alpha   90.00
_cell.angle_beta   90.00
_cell.angle_gamma   90.00
#
_symmetry.space_group_name_H-M   'P 1'
#
loop_
_entity.id
_entity.type
_entity.pdbx_description
1 polymer ?
#
loop_
_entity_poly.entity_id
_entity_poly.type
_entity_poly.pdbx_seq_one_letter_code
_entity_poly.pdbx_strand_id
1 'polypeptide(L)'
;MRRALAVLLGALVLLGARPAAGQAPAGFDHLGTGFALTGAHRAARCETCHVRGIFKGTPTQCASCHTAARRISSVLMPANHIPVQQPCDSCHNTSTFAGARFSHVGVQAGGCFACHSGASARGKPANHVATTASCDSCHRTSAWLPAGYSHAGVVPGTCAICHNGSRATGKSARHVVTTASCDSCHRTSAWLPASFSHAGVAPGSCATCHNGTSARGKTANHVATTASCDTCHRTTAWLPASFSHAGVAPGSCATCHNGASAAGKPANHVATTATCDTCHRTTAWLPATFSHASVVPGTCATCHNGTGATGKPASHMATTASCDTCHRTTAWLPATFSHASVAPGSCATCHNGTSAAGKPTGHFVTTQACDACHATSAWLPVRPYAHRSPFYKPHNSGVTCVACHRSNGETATWTFAAYKPDCAGCHASTFKPDSHKKVDSPKILYTVLELKDCSGACHTYTDSTFTTIRQSRSAKHRSTDGGF
;
A
#
# COMPACT_ATOMS: atom_id res chain seq x y z
N MET A 1 -54.48 -31.55 -46.83
CA MET A 1 -55.38 -31.69 -47.99
C MET A 1 -56.58 -32.55 -47.59
N ARG A 2 -57.80 -32.14 -47.98
CA ARG A 2 -59.10 -32.89 -48.00
C ARG A 2 -59.76 -33.12 -46.62
N ARG A 3 -60.74 -32.32 -46.21
CA ARG A 3 -62.19 -32.24 -46.59
C ARG A 3 -63.06 -33.39 -46.04
N ALA A 4 -63.85 -33.03 -45.02
CA ALA A 4 -65.27 -33.29 -44.76
C ALA A 4 -65.92 -34.62 -45.16
N LEU A 5 -66.74 -35.19 -44.26
CA LEU A 5 -68.17 -35.41 -44.51
C LEU A 5 -68.93 -35.65 -43.19
N ALA A 6 -70.02 -34.90 -43.00
CA ALA A 6 -71.04 -35.10 -41.99
C ALA A 6 -72.18 -35.94 -42.59
N VAL A 7 -72.80 -36.80 -41.78
CA VAL A 7 -74.11 -37.40 -42.08
C VAL A 7 -74.98 -37.27 -40.84
N LEU A 8 -76.03 -36.44 -40.97
CA LEU A 8 -77.18 -36.36 -40.09
C LEU A 8 -78.12 -37.55 -40.37
N LEU A 9 -78.64 -38.20 -39.33
CA LEU A 9 -79.98 -38.77 -39.34
C LEU A 9 -80.68 -38.41 -38.01
N GLY A 10 -81.74 -37.60 -38.11
CA GLY A 10 -82.84 -37.60 -37.13
C GLY A 10 -83.76 -38.79 -37.38
N ALA A 11 -84.82 -39.05 -36.63
CA ALA A 11 -85.41 -38.51 -35.42
C ALA A 11 -86.53 -39.52 -35.07
N LEU A 12 -86.77 -39.85 -33.80
CA LEU A 12 -88.11 -40.26 -33.37
C LEU A 12 -88.28 -40.02 -31.87
N VAL A 13 -88.93 -38.91 -31.55
CA VAL A 13 -89.33 -38.54 -30.20
C VAL A 13 -90.68 -39.20 -29.92
N LEU A 14 -90.72 -40.17 -29.02
CA LEU A 14 -91.94 -40.66 -28.40
C LEU A 14 -92.16 -39.88 -27.08
N LEU A 15 -93.18 -39.02 -27.05
CA LEU A 15 -93.68 -38.39 -25.83
C LEU A 15 -94.34 -39.46 -24.94
N GLY A 16 -93.60 -39.93 -23.93
CA GLY A 16 -94.14 -40.63 -22.77
C GLY A 16 -94.20 -39.69 -21.56
N ALA A 17 -95.39 -39.52 -20.99
CA ALA A 17 -95.65 -38.65 -19.85
C ALA A 17 -94.77 -38.99 -18.63
N ARG A 18 -94.16 -37.96 -18.03
CA ARG A 18 -93.45 -38.06 -16.74
C ARG A 18 -94.46 -37.90 -15.59
N PRO A 19 -94.40 -38.70 -14.51
CA PRO A 19 -95.17 -38.41 -13.31
C PRO A 19 -94.63 -37.13 -12.66
N ALA A 20 -95.55 -36.31 -12.14
CA ALA A 20 -95.23 -35.08 -11.42
C ALA A 20 -94.35 -35.39 -10.20
N ALA A 21 -93.18 -34.76 -10.13
CA ALA A 21 -92.36 -34.74 -8.94
C ALA A 21 -92.98 -33.75 -7.95
N GLY A 22 -93.24 -34.18 -6.71
CA GLY A 22 -93.58 -33.24 -5.64
C GLY A 22 -92.42 -32.27 -5.42
N GLN A 23 -92.63 -30.99 -5.73
CA GLN A 23 -91.73 -29.93 -5.30
C GLN A 23 -92.00 -29.65 -3.82
N ALA A 24 -90.95 -29.59 -3.00
CA ALA A 24 -91.03 -29.08 -1.63
C ALA A 24 -91.62 -27.66 -1.62
N PRO A 25 -92.36 -27.26 -0.56
CA PRO A 25 -92.78 -25.87 -0.41
C PRO A 25 -91.56 -24.95 -0.49
N ALA A 26 -91.65 -23.92 -1.33
CA ALA A 26 -90.60 -22.92 -1.46
C ALA A 26 -90.32 -22.30 -0.08
N GLY A 27 -89.15 -22.59 0.51
CA GLY A 27 -88.71 -21.97 1.76
C GLY A 27 -88.43 -22.90 2.96
N PHE A 28 -88.50 -24.24 2.84
CA PHE A 28 -88.03 -25.10 3.94
C PHE A 28 -86.49 -25.08 4.04
N ASP A 29 -85.97 -24.56 5.16
CA ASP A 29 -84.53 -24.48 5.43
C ASP A 29 -84.05 -25.64 6.31
N HIS A 30 -83.24 -26.52 5.72
CA HIS A 30 -82.61 -27.65 6.41
C HIS A 30 -81.63 -27.21 7.51
N LEU A 31 -81.09 -25.98 7.46
CA LEU A 31 -80.19 -25.45 8.50
C LEU A 31 -80.88 -25.41 9.88
N GLY A 32 -82.18 -25.14 9.93
CA GLY A 32 -82.97 -25.13 11.17
C GLY A 32 -83.17 -26.52 11.81
N THR A 33 -82.85 -27.60 11.08
CA THR A 33 -82.98 -28.99 11.56
C THR A 33 -81.70 -29.55 12.18
N GLY A 34 -80.60 -28.79 12.14
CA GLY A 34 -79.27 -29.26 12.54
C GLY A 34 -78.54 -30.09 11.48
N PHE A 35 -79.14 -30.33 10.33
CA PHE A 35 -78.53 -31.00 9.18
C PHE A 35 -78.69 -30.16 7.92
N ALA A 36 -77.74 -29.24 7.70
CA ALA A 36 -77.72 -28.39 6.52
C ALA A 36 -77.31 -29.18 5.28
N LEU A 37 -78.13 -29.14 4.22
CA LEU A 37 -77.75 -29.71 2.94
C LEU A 37 -76.75 -28.77 2.25
N THR A 38 -75.50 -29.22 2.13
CA THR A 38 -74.40 -28.46 1.51
C THR A 38 -73.83 -29.19 0.29
N GLY A 39 -73.14 -28.45 -0.59
CA GLY A 39 -72.56 -28.99 -1.81
C GLY A 39 -73.59 -29.71 -2.69
N ALA A 40 -73.23 -30.90 -3.18
CA ALA A 40 -74.08 -31.69 -4.08
C ALA A 40 -75.42 -32.11 -3.45
N HIS A 41 -75.51 -32.19 -2.12
CA HIS A 41 -76.74 -32.57 -1.41
C HIS A 41 -77.84 -31.51 -1.50
N ARG A 42 -77.52 -30.25 -1.86
CA ARG A 42 -78.53 -29.19 -2.06
C ARG A 42 -79.56 -29.53 -3.14
N ALA A 43 -79.20 -30.37 -4.10
CA ALA A 43 -80.07 -30.81 -5.18
C ALA A 43 -80.83 -32.12 -4.88
N ALA A 44 -80.66 -32.69 -3.68
CA ALA A 44 -81.33 -33.94 -3.30
C ALA A 44 -82.84 -33.72 -3.16
N ARG A 45 -83.63 -34.67 -3.67
CA ARG A 45 -85.10 -34.64 -3.52
C ARG A 45 -85.49 -35.15 -2.13
N CYS A 46 -86.58 -34.64 -1.56
CA CYS A 46 -87.02 -34.96 -0.20
C CYS A 46 -87.17 -36.46 0.04
N GLU A 47 -87.72 -37.18 -0.93
CA GLU A 47 -88.03 -38.61 -0.84
C GLU A 47 -86.78 -39.49 -0.82
N THR A 48 -85.61 -38.92 -1.17
CA THR A 48 -84.34 -39.64 -1.05
C THR A 48 -83.95 -39.81 0.42
N CYS A 49 -84.24 -38.85 1.29
CA CYS A 49 -83.92 -38.98 2.71
C CYS A 49 -85.13 -39.36 3.57
N HIS A 50 -86.33 -38.95 3.15
CA HIS A 50 -87.57 -39.08 3.92
C HIS A 50 -88.48 -40.17 3.33
N VAL A 51 -88.06 -41.41 3.54
CA VAL A 51 -88.77 -42.59 3.05
C VAL A 51 -90.17 -42.67 3.70
N ARG A 52 -91.21 -42.89 2.87
CA ARG A 52 -92.63 -42.94 3.30
C ARG A 52 -93.11 -41.66 4.00
N GLY A 53 -92.45 -40.52 3.73
CA GLY A 53 -92.83 -39.24 4.31
C GLY A 53 -92.46 -39.07 5.79
N ILE A 54 -91.55 -39.91 6.32
CA ILE A 54 -91.07 -39.77 7.70
C ILE A 54 -89.93 -38.75 7.75
N PHE A 55 -90.20 -37.60 8.37
CA PHE A 55 -89.24 -36.49 8.45
C PHE A 55 -88.38 -36.48 9.72
N LYS A 56 -88.91 -37.01 10.83
CA LYS A 56 -88.21 -37.03 12.13
C LYS A 56 -87.38 -38.30 12.27
N GLY A 57 -86.13 -38.16 12.76
CA GLY A 57 -85.23 -39.28 13.03
C GLY A 57 -84.46 -39.79 11.80
N THR A 58 -84.50 -39.04 10.68
CA THR A 58 -83.64 -39.33 9.53
C THR A 58 -82.16 -39.26 9.95
N PRO A 59 -81.36 -40.32 9.71
CA PRO A 59 -79.95 -40.34 10.10
C PRO A 59 -79.15 -39.21 9.44
N THR A 60 -78.21 -38.63 10.19
CA THR A 60 -77.36 -37.52 9.74
C THR A 60 -75.91 -37.92 9.47
N GLN A 61 -75.52 -39.15 9.81
CA GLN A 61 -74.17 -39.65 9.53
C GLN A 61 -74.02 -40.03 8.05
N CYS A 62 -72.91 -39.63 7.42
CA CYS A 62 -72.64 -39.89 6.00
C CYS A 62 -72.79 -41.37 5.64
N ALA A 63 -72.23 -42.25 6.47
CA ALA A 63 -72.26 -43.70 6.28
C ALA A 63 -73.66 -44.30 6.42
N SER A 64 -74.64 -43.62 7.02
CA SER A 64 -76.01 -44.16 7.12
C SER A 64 -76.79 -44.07 5.80
N CYS A 65 -76.37 -43.20 4.88
CA CYS A 65 -76.95 -43.03 3.56
C CYS A 65 -76.05 -43.58 2.45
N HIS A 66 -74.74 -43.42 2.58
CA HIS A 66 -73.72 -43.93 1.65
C HIS A 66 -73.30 -45.37 2.01
N THR A 67 -74.22 -46.32 1.82
CA THR A 67 -73.93 -47.76 1.95
C THR A 67 -74.26 -48.50 0.66
N ALA A 68 -73.58 -49.63 0.42
CA ALA A 68 -73.87 -50.50 -0.71
C ALA A 68 -75.32 -51.04 -0.73
N ALA A 69 -76.01 -51.04 0.40
CA ALA A 69 -77.36 -51.59 0.56
C ALA A 69 -78.50 -50.59 0.30
N ARG A 70 -78.23 -49.28 0.11
CA ARG A 70 -79.27 -48.26 -0.09
C ARG A 70 -79.32 -47.74 -1.54
N ARG A 71 -80.53 -47.47 -2.03
CA ARG A 71 -80.83 -47.00 -3.41
C ARG A 71 -80.26 -45.60 -3.77
N ILE A 72 -79.59 -44.92 -2.84
CA ILE A 72 -79.11 -43.52 -2.96
C ILE A 72 -77.58 -43.44 -2.92
N SER A 73 -76.87 -44.57 -3.01
CA SER A 73 -75.41 -44.53 -2.92
C SER A 73 -74.76 -44.32 -4.29
N SER A 74 -74.29 -43.09 -4.54
CA SER A 74 -73.42 -42.75 -5.68
C SER A 74 -71.93 -42.76 -5.33
N VAL A 75 -71.59 -42.94 -4.05
CA VAL A 75 -70.22 -42.88 -3.55
C VAL A 75 -70.01 -44.00 -2.53
N LEU A 76 -69.07 -44.89 -2.82
CA LEU A 76 -68.67 -46.01 -1.97
C LEU A 76 -67.19 -45.89 -1.62
N MET A 77 -66.81 -46.40 -0.45
CA MET A 77 -65.41 -46.48 -0.05
C MET A 77 -64.66 -47.45 -0.98
N PRO A 78 -63.66 -46.99 -1.74
CA PRO A 78 -62.93 -47.85 -2.65
C PRO A 78 -62.01 -48.81 -1.90
N ALA A 79 -61.64 -49.94 -2.50
CA ALA A 79 -60.79 -50.95 -1.87
C ALA A 79 -59.39 -50.44 -1.46
N ASN A 80 -58.92 -49.36 -2.12
CA ASN A 80 -57.65 -48.70 -1.82
C ASN A 80 -57.78 -47.49 -0.87
N HIS A 81 -58.93 -47.32 -0.21
CA HIS A 81 -59.13 -46.27 0.77
C HIS A 81 -58.15 -46.42 1.95
N ILE A 82 -57.70 -45.29 2.50
CA ILE A 82 -56.82 -45.28 3.67
C ILE A 82 -57.55 -45.84 4.91
N PRO A 83 -56.92 -46.69 5.74
CA PRO A 83 -57.55 -47.19 6.96
C PRO A 83 -57.76 -46.04 7.96
N VAL A 84 -58.99 -45.58 8.14
CA VAL A 84 -59.34 -44.51 9.08
C VAL A 84 -60.58 -44.89 9.89
N GLN A 85 -60.60 -44.49 11.16
CA GLN A 85 -61.77 -44.60 12.04
C GLN A 85 -62.49 -43.25 12.21
N GLN A 86 -61.99 -42.21 11.54
CA GLN A 86 -62.53 -40.85 11.64
C GLN A 86 -63.82 -40.70 10.80
N PRO A 87 -64.74 -39.81 11.21
CA PRO A 87 -65.89 -39.41 10.40
C PRO A 87 -65.47 -38.95 9.00
N CYS A 88 -66.29 -39.26 7.99
CA CYS A 88 -65.96 -39.03 6.57
C CYS A 88 -65.63 -37.55 6.25
N ASP A 89 -66.29 -36.63 6.93
CA ASP A 89 -66.13 -35.17 6.83
C ASP A 89 -64.78 -34.66 7.36
N SER A 90 -64.02 -35.49 8.09
CA SER A 90 -62.64 -35.17 8.48
C SER A 90 -61.68 -35.11 7.28
N CYS A 91 -62.02 -35.81 6.18
CA CYS A 91 -61.18 -35.90 4.99
C CYS A 91 -61.92 -35.46 3.71
N HIS A 92 -63.22 -35.70 3.65
CA HIS A 92 -64.06 -35.40 2.49
C HIS A 92 -64.92 -34.16 2.72
N ASN A 93 -65.36 -33.51 1.65
CA ASN A 93 -66.34 -32.43 1.73
C ASN A 93 -67.54 -32.71 0.84
N THR A 94 -68.66 -32.04 1.11
CA THR A 94 -69.93 -32.27 0.40
C THR A 94 -69.97 -31.67 -1.01
N SER A 95 -69.04 -30.79 -1.37
CA SER A 95 -69.00 -30.13 -2.68
C SER A 95 -68.34 -31.02 -3.73
N THR A 96 -67.23 -31.65 -3.37
CA THR A 96 -66.55 -32.69 -4.16
C THR A 96 -66.08 -33.77 -3.22
N PHE A 97 -66.79 -34.90 -3.19
CA PHE A 97 -66.41 -36.02 -2.31
C PHE A 97 -65.12 -36.70 -2.79
N ALA A 98 -64.85 -36.66 -4.10
CA ALA A 98 -63.58 -37.07 -4.68
C ALA A 98 -62.46 -36.10 -4.25
N GLY A 99 -61.35 -36.66 -3.75
CA GLY A 99 -60.21 -35.90 -3.24
C GLY A 99 -60.27 -35.71 -1.72
N ALA A 100 -59.71 -36.66 -0.98
CA ALA A 100 -59.54 -36.55 0.46
C ALA A 100 -58.42 -35.56 0.82
N ARG A 101 -58.64 -34.73 1.84
CA ARG A 101 -57.58 -33.92 2.47
C ARG A 101 -57.05 -34.71 3.67
N PHE A 102 -55.74 -34.89 3.74
CA PHE A 102 -55.08 -35.60 4.84
C PHE A 102 -53.92 -34.77 5.40
N SER A 103 -53.82 -34.72 6.74
CA SER A 103 -52.73 -34.08 7.46
C SER A 103 -51.74 -35.13 7.95
N HIS A 104 -50.44 -34.92 7.72
CA HIS A 104 -49.38 -35.78 8.23
C HIS A 104 -49.02 -35.51 9.71
N VAL A 105 -49.68 -34.55 10.35
CA VAL A 105 -49.47 -34.25 11.78
C VAL A 105 -49.97 -35.43 12.62
N GLY A 106 -49.13 -35.92 13.54
CA GLY A 106 -49.47 -37.03 14.43
C GLY A 106 -49.24 -38.43 13.85
N VAL A 107 -48.78 -38.55 12.60
CA VAL A 107 -48.32 -39.84 12.05
C VAL A 107 -47.08 -40.29 12.83
N GLN A 108 -47.15 -41.50 13.40
CA GLN A 108 -46.05 -42.07 14.18
C GLN A 108 -44.84 -42.40 13.27
N ALA A 109 -43.64 -42.19 13.81
CA ALA A 109 -42.39 -42.63 13.18
C ALA A 109 -42.44 -44.13 12.88
N GLY A 110 -41.93 -44.56 11.72
CA GLY A 110 -42.03 -45.93 11.22
C GLY A 110 -43.38 -46.30 10.57
N GLY A 111 -44.43 -45.51 10.77
CA GLY A 111 -45.79 -45.80 10.26
C GLY A 111 -46.01 -45.49 8.77
N CYS A 112 -45.04 -44.91 8.08
CA CYS A 112 -45.22 -44.37 6.72
C CYS A 112 -45.66 -45.44 5.71
N PHE A 113 -45.13 -46.67 5.81
CA PHE A 113 -45.41 -47.76 4.88
C PHE A 113 -46.87 -48.23 4.90
N ALA A 114 -47.59 -48.01 6.00
CA ALA A 114 -49.01 -48.35 6.10
C ALA A 114 -49.87 -47.65 5.05
N CYS A 115 -49.46 -46.44 4.63
CA CYS A 115 -50.12 -45.68 3.56
C CYS A 115 -49.27 -45.62 2.28
N HIS A 116 -47.94 -45.46 2.40
CA HIS A 116 -47.00 -45.32 1.28
C HIS A 116 -46.45 -46.66 0.78
N SER A 117 -47.32 -47.65 0.58
CA SER A 117 -46.97 -48.97 0.05
C SER A 117 -46.92 -49.04 -1.48
N GLY A 118 -47.42 -48.01 -2.17
CA GLY A 118 -47.69 -48.02 -3.61
C GLY A 118 -49.13 -48.39 -3.95
N ALA A 119 -49.88 -49.00 -3.02
CA ALA A 119 -51.30 -49.34 -3.22
C ALA A 119 -52.24 -48.19 -2.81
N SER A 120 -52.03 -47.60 -1.64
CA SER A 120 -52.88 -46.51 -1.11
C SER A 120 -52.28 -45.12 -1.41
N ALA A 121 -50.95 -44.98 -1.30
CA ALA A 121 -50.21 -43.80 -1.69
C ALA A 121 -48.84 -44.18 -2.27
N ARG A 122 -48.21 -43.25 -3.00
CA ARG A 122 -46.92 -43.47 -3.66
C ARG A 122 -45.86 -43.93 -2.65
N GLY A 123 -45.28 -45.11 -2.89
CA GLY A 123 -44.17 -45.65 -2.12
C GLY A 123 -42.80 -45.26 -2.67
N LYS A 124 -41.77 -46.05 -2.32
CA LYS A 124 -40.38 -45.84 -2.79
C LYS A 124 -40.32 -45.95 -4.32
N PRO A 125 -39.86 -44.91 -5.06
CA PRO A 125 -39.69 -45.00 -6.51
C PRO A 125 -38.54 -45.93 -6.89
N ALA A 126 -38.49 -46.38 -8.15
CA ALA A 126 -37.49 -47.34 -8.63
C ALA A 126 -36.04 -46.88 -8.47
N ASN A 127 -35.79 -45.58 -8.46
CA ASN A 127 -34.47 -44.97 -8.25
C ASN A 127 -34.15 -44.65 -6.78
N HIS A 128 -34.97 -45.11 -5.84
CA HIS A 128 -34.73 -44.94 -4.41
C HIS A 128 -33.55 -45.81 -3.94
N VAL A 129 -32.77 -45.30 -2.98
CA VAL A 129 -31.67 -46.08 -2.37
C VAL A 129 -32.20 -47.35 -1.70
N ALA A 130 -31.56 -48.50 -1.90
CA ALA A 130 -31.95 -49.73 -1.23
C ALA A 130 -31.70 -49.58 0.29
N THR A 131 -32.77 -49.56 1.08
CA THR A 131 -32.69 -49.40 2.54
C THR A 131 -33.88 -50.07 3.23
N THR A 132 -33.59 -50.69 4.37
CA THR A 132 -34.56 -51.24 5.33
C THR A 132 -34.88 -50.25 6.45
N ALA A 133 -34.20 -49.10 6.51
CA ALA A 133 -34.48 -48.05 7.48
C ALA A 133 -35.89 -47.49 7.31
N SER A 134 -36.46 -46.99 8.42
CA SER A 134 -37.73 -46.27 8.42
C SER A 134 -37.64 -45.02 7.54
N CYS A 135 -38.74 -44.65 6.87
CA CYS A 135 -38.73 -43.49 5.97
C CYS A 135 -38.35 -42.19 6.70
N ASP A 136 -38.78 -42.05 7.96
CA ASP A 136 -38.50 -40.94 8.88
C ASP A 136 -37.01 -40.79 9.25
N SER A 137 -36.19 -41.82 9.03
CA SER A 137 -34.73 -41.70 9.19
C SER A 137 -34.09 -40.77 8.15
N CYS A 138 -34.75 -40.59 7.00
CA CYS A 138 -34.24 -39.77 5.90
C CYS A 138 -35.19 -38.63 5.51
N HIS A 139 -36.50 -38.84 5.64
CA HIS A 139 -37.53 -37.91 5.18
C HIS A 139 -38.27 -37.29 6.36
N ARG A 140 -38.63 -36.01 6.24
CA ARG A 140 -39.46 -35.31 7.23
C ARG A 140 -40.84 -35.05 6.65
N THR A 141 -41.88 -35.16 7.47
CA THR A 141 -43.27 -34.87 7.04
C THR A 141 -43.49 -33.38 6.76
N SER A 142 -42.68 -32.49 7.35
CA SER A 142 -42.68 -31.05 7.08
C SER A 142 -41.98 -30.67 5.77
N ALA A 143 -41.02 -31.47 5.32
CA ALA A 143 -40.30 -31.28 4.07
C ALA A 143 -39.74 -32.64 3.60
N TRP A 144 -40.43 -33.25 2.63
CA TRP A 144 -40.07 -34.60 2.16
C TRP A 144 -38.74 -34.63 1.40
N LEU A 145 -38.40 -33.54 0.71
CA LEU A 145 -37.14 -33.37 -0.01
C LEU A 145 -36.50 -32.02 0.35
N PRO A 146 -35.15 -31.96 0.40
CA PRO A 146 -34.21 -33.07 0.22
C PRO A 146 -34.21 -34.03 1.42
N ALA A 147 -33.96 -35.31 1.14
CA ALA A 147 -33.79 -36.32 2.19
C ALA A 147 -32.43 -36.11 2.89
N GLY A 148 -32.40 -36.21 4.21
CA GLY A 148 -31.17 -36.25 4.98
C GLY A 148 -30.57 -37.66 4.97
N TYR A 149 -29.26 -37.78 4.83
CA TYR A 149 -28.54 -39.04 4.98
C TYR A 149 -27.31 -38.86 5.85
N SER A 150 -27.15 -39.71 6.86
CA SER A 150 -25.94 -39.74 7.69
C SER A 150 -24.89 -40.63 7.05
N HIS A 151 -23.68 -40.09 6.85
CA HIS A 151 -22.53 -40.87 6.38
C HIS A 151 -21.81 -41.61 7.53
N ALA A 152 -22.35 -41.58 8.75
CA ALA A 152 -21.79 -42.33 9.88
C ALA A 152 -21.85 -43.84 9.61
N GLY A 153 -20.73 -44.54 9.80
CA GLY A 153 -20.65 -45.98 9.60
C GLY A 153 -20.53 -46.44 8.14
N VAL A 154 -20.43 -45.51 7.17
CA VAL A 154 -20.08 -45.88 5.80
C VAL A 154 -18.65 -46.43 5.78
N VAL A 155 -18.48 -47.63 5.21
CA VAL A 155 -17.18 -48.30 5.14
C VAL A 155 -16.24 -47.51 4.20
N PRO A 156 -15.00 -47.20 4.62
CA PRO A 156 -14.01 -46.61 3.72
C PRO A 156 -13.81 -47.44 2.45
N GLY A 157 -13.63 -46.79 1.31
CA GLY A 157 -13.50 -47.43 0.00
C GLY A 157 -14.81 -47.71 -0.74
N THR A 158 -15.97 -47.66 -0.08
CA THR A 158 -17.26 -48.00 -0.72
C THR A 158 -18.03 -46.81 -1.28
N CYS A 159 -17.47 -45.60 -1.23
CA CYS A 159 -18.15 -44.35 -1.60
C CYS A 159 -18.73 -44.39 -3.02
N ALA A 160 -17.99 -44.98 -3.97
CA ALA A 160 -18.37 -45.07 -5.38
C ALA A 160 -19.61 -45.95 -5.65
N ILE A 161 -20.01 -46.81 -4.71
CA ILE A 161 -21.22 -47.63 -4.84
C ILE A 161 -22.48 -46.74 -4.85
N CYS A 162 -22.44 -45.62 -4.12
CA CYS A 162 -23.51 -44.63 -4.06
C CYS A 162 -23.20 -43.39 -4.92
N HIS A 163 -21.98 -42.87 -4.89
CA HIS A 163 -21.55 -41.69 -5.63
C HIS A 163 -21.10 -42.02 -7.06
N ASN A 164 -22.01 -42.60 -7.84
CA ASN A 164 -21.77 -43.04 -9.23
C ASN A 164 -22.37 -42.11 -10.30
N GLY A 165 -22.96 -40.98 -9.92
CA GLY A 165 -23.62 -40.04 -10.83
C GLY A 165 -25.07 -40.38 -11.14
N SER A 166 -25.53 -41.60 -10.87
CA SER A 166 -26.93 -42.01 -11.03
C SER A 166 -27.69 -42.08 -9.71
N ARG A 167 -27.07 -42.60 -8.64
CA ARG A 167 -27.67 -42.73 -7.30
C ARG A 167 -27.41 -41.51 -6.41
N ALA A 168 -26.18 -41.00 -6.46
CA ALA A 168 -25.77 -39.76 -5.81
C ALA A 168 -24.70 -39.07 -6.68
N THR A 169 -24.44 -37.80 -6.39
CA THR A 169 -23.46 -36.98 -7.11
C THR A 169 -22.10 -37.67 -7.15
N GLY A 170 -21.62 -38.00 -8.35
CA GLY A 170 -20.31 -38.62 -8.55
C GLY A 170 -19.17 -37.59 -8.65
N LYS A 171 -17.99 -38.06 -9.10
CA LYS A 171 -16.85 -37.19 -9.43
C LYS A 171 -17.27 -36.22 -10.53
N SER A 172 -17.01 -34.92 -10.33
CA SER A 172 -17.24 -33.91 -11.37
C SER A 172 -16.21 -34.04 -12.51
N ALA A 173 -16.51 -33.46 -13.67
CA ALA A 173 -15.55 -33.41 -14.79
C ALA A 173 -14.25 -32.64 -14.46
N ARG A 174 -14.26 -31.81 -13.40
CA ARG A 174 -13.08 -31.08 -12.91
C ARG A 174 -12.33 -31.82 -11.80
N HIS A 175 -12.79 -33.01 -11.40
CA HIS A 175 -12.11 -33.81 -10.40
C HIS A 175 -10.75 -34.31 -10.95
N VAL A 176 -9.74 -34.43 -10.08
CA VAL A 176 -8.45 -35.02 -10.45
C VAL A 176 -8.63 -36.48 -10.90
N VAL A 177 -7.99 -36.88 -12.00
CA VAL A 177 -8.08 -38.28 -12.45
C VAL A 177 -7.34 -39.15 -11.45
N THR A 178 -8.07 -40.01 -10.73
CA THR A 178 -7.50 -40.88 -9.69
C THR A 178 -8.33 -42.14 -9.51
N THR A 179 -7.63 -43.25 -9.26
CA THR A 179 -8.16 -44.55 -8.85
C THR A 179 -8.13 -44.76 -7.34
N ALA A 180 -7.58 -43.80 -6.58
CA ALA A 180 -7.55 -43.86 -5.12
C ALA A 180 -8.97 -43.86 -4.53
N SER A 181 -9.11 -44.48 -3.35
CA SER A 181 -10.35 -44.46 -2.59
C SER A 181 -10.72 -43.02 -2.23
N CYS A 182 -12.02 -42.68 -2.18
CA CYS A 182 -12.44 -41.31 -1.91
C CYS A 182 -11.97 -40.83 -0.53
N ASP A 183 -11.95 -41.73 0.45
CA ASP A 183 -11.50 -41.53 1.83
C ASP A 183 -10.01 -41.21 1.97
N SER A 184 -9.18 -41.47 0.96
CA SER A 184 -7.78 -41.03 0.99
C SER A 184 -7.65 -39.51 0.85
N CYS A 185 -8.66 -38.86 0.27
CA CYS A 185 -8.66 -37.42 -0.02
C CYS A 185 -9.78 -36.66 0.69
N HIS A 186 -10.93 -37.29 0.92
CA HIS A 186 -12.12 -36.66 1.45
C HIS A 186 -12.50 -37.23 2.81
N ARG A 187 -13.02 -36.38 3.70
CA ARG A 187 -13.60 -36.81 4.97
C ARG A 187 -15.11 -36.65 4.92
N THR A 188 -15.86 -37.60 5.45
CA THR A 188 -17.33 -37.53 5.51
C THR A 188 -17.85 -36.41 6.41
N SER A 189 -17.04 -35.99 7.40
CA SER A 189 -17.34 -34.85 8.26
C SER A 189 -17.14 -33.49 7.57
N ALA A 190 -16.26 -33.44 6.56
CA ALA A 190 -15.96 -32.23 5.79
C ALA A 190 -15.41 -32.64 4.42
N TRP A 191 -16.27 -32.66 3.40
CA TRP A 191 -15.91 -33.15 2.08
C TRP A 191 -14.89 -32.25 1.36
N LEU A 192 -14.93 -30.95 1.64
CA LEU A 192 -13.99 -29.96 1.14
C LEU A 192 -13.38 -29.16 2.30
N PRO A 193 -12.09 -28.78 2.21
CA PRO A 193 -11.16 -29.11 1.12
C PRO A 193 -10.68 -30.56 1.17
N ALA A 194 -10.34 -31.12 0.01
CA ALA A 194 -9.72 -32.44 -0.09
C ALA A 194 -8.24 -32.37 0.33
N SER A 195 -7.74 -33.42 0.99
CA SER A 195 -6.31 -33.60 1.25
C SER A 195 -5.66 -34.32 0.07
N PHE A 196 -4.49 -33.84 -0.35
CA PHE A 196 -3.69 -34.48 -1.39
C PHE A 196 -2.21 -34.37 -1.06
N SER A 197 -1.49 -35.48 -1.13
CA SER A 197 -0.04 -35.51 -0.97
C SER A 197 0.63 -35.46 -2.34
N HIS A 198 1.61 -34.57 -2.51
CA HIS A 198 2.45 -34.52 -3.70
C HIS A 198 3.64 -35.50 -3.64
N ALA A 199 3.75 -36.30 -2.58
CA ALA A 199 4.79 -37.33 -2.47
C ALA A 199 4.60 -38.39 -3.57
N GLY A 200 5.68 -38.71 -4.29
CA GLY A 200 5.67 -39.71 -5.36
C GLY A 200 5.10 -39.22 -6.70
N VAL A 201 4.72 -37.94 -6.82
CA VAL A 201 4.37 -37.35 -8.13
C VAL A 201 5.64 -37.30 -8.99
N ALA A 202 5.59 -37.91 -10.17
CA ALA A 202 6.73 -37.97 -11.08
C ALA A 202 7.11 -36.57 -11.61
N PRO A 203 8.42 -36.21 -11.66
CA PRO A 203 8.88 -35.01 -12.34
C PRO A 203 8.34 -34.90 -13.77
N GLY A 204 8.08 -33.70 -14.26
CA GLY A 204 7.49 -33.44 -15.58
C GLY A 204 5.98 -33.67 -15.70
N SER A 205 5.33 -34.32 -14.73
CA SER A 205 3.89 -34.65 -14.81
C SER A 205 2.95 -33.55 -14.28
N CYS A 206 3.49 -32.48 -13.70
CA CYS A 206 2.73 -31.44 -12.98
C CYS A 206 1.58 -30.85 -13.82
N ALA A 207 1.82 -30.61 -15.11
CA ALA A 207 0.85 -29.99 -16.03
C ALA A 207 -0.38 -30.87 -16.30
N THR A 208 -0.30 -32.18 -16.04
CA THR A 208 -1.46 -33.08 -16.22
C THR A 208 -2.57 -32.77 -15.22
N CYS A 209 -2.21 -32.34 -14.00
CA CYS A 209 -3.15 -31.90 -12.97
C CYS A 209 -3.30 -30.36 -12.92
N HIS A 210 -2.20 -29.61 -12.99
CA HIS A 210 -2.17 -28.15 -12.93
C HIS A 210 -2.45 -27.49 -14.29
N ASN A 211 -3.61 -27.81 -14.86
CA ASN A 211 -4.05 -27.39 -16.20
C ASN A 211 -5.08 -26.24 -16.18
N GLY A 212 -5.36 -25.67 -15.00
CA GLY A 212 -6.38 -24.61 -14.83
C GLY A 212 -7.82 -25.12 -14.72
N THR A 213 -8.05 -26.42 -14.96
CA THR A 213 -9.35 -27.07 -14.82
C THR A 213 -9.40 -27.97 -13.58
N SER A 214 -8.48 -28.93 -13.48
CA SER A 214 -8.41 -29.90 -12.37
C SER A 214 -7.70 -29.34 -11.14
N ALA A 215 -6.62 -28.59 -11.36
CA ALA A 215 -5.92 -27.82 -10.36
C ALA A 215 -5.44 -26.50 -10.96
N ARG A 216 -5.09 -25.54 -10.10
CA ARG A 216 -4.60 -24.22 -10.51
C ARG A 216 -3.36 -24.37 -11.41
N GLY A 217 -3.42 -23.88 -12.64
CA GLY A 217 -2.28 -23.84 -13.56
C GLY A 217 -1.40 -22.60 -13.39
N LYS A 218 -0.58 -22.32 -14.40
CA LYS A 218 0.23 -21.10 -14.48
C LYS A 218 -0.67 -19.86 -14.45
N THR A 219 -0.36 -18.90 -13.58
CA THR A 219 -1.07 -17.61 -13.52
C THR A 219 -0.65 -16.70 -14.68
N ALA A 220 -1.43 -15.64 -14.97
CA ALA A 220 -1.09 -14.66 -16.01
C ALA A 220 0.29 -14.01 -15.83
N ASN A 221 0.74 -13.82 -14.58
CA ASN A 221 2.06 -13.23 -14.27
C ASN A 221 3.19 -14.26 -14.23
N HIS A 222 2.94 -15.52 -14.59
CA HIS A 222 3.98 -16.54 -14.63
C HIS A 222 4.93 -16.27 -15.80
N VAL A 223 6.23 -16.49 -15.60
CA VAL A 223 7.23 -16.39 -16.69
C VAL A 223 6.87 -17.32 -17.85
N ALA A 224 6.93 -16.82 -19.08
CA ALA A 224 6.65 -17.64 -20.25
C ALA A 224 7.73 -18.74 -20.37
N THR A 225 7.36 -20.00 -20.18
CA THR A 225 8.28 -21.13 -20.25
C THR A 225 7.57 -22.42 -20.63
N THR A 226 8.24 -23.24 -21.43
CA THR A 226 7.87 -24.62 -21.78
C THR A 226 8.61 -25.66 -20.93
N ALA A 227 9.54 -25.23 -20.07
CA ALA A 227 10.25 -26.14 -19.17
C ALA A 227 9.29 -26.83 -18.20
N SER A 228 9.68 -28.03 -17.78
CA SER A 228 8.99 -28.78 -16.73
C SER A 228 8.94 -27.97 -15.44
N CYS A 229 7.82 -28.03 -14.71
CA CYS A 229 7.61 -27.22 -13.52
C CYS A 229 8.67 -27.48 -12.44
N ASP A 230 9.14 -28.72 -12.34
CA ASP A 230 10.18 -29.18 -11.40
C ASP A 230 11.58 -28.60 -11.66
N THR A 231 11.80 -27.96 -12.82
CA THR A 231 13.01 -27.16 -13.05
C THR A 231 13.07 -25.94 -12.12
N CYS A 232 11.91 -25.38 -11.77
CA CYS A 232 11.82 -24.16 -10.97
C CYS A 232 11.19 -24.41 -9.58
N HIS A 233 10.23 -25.32 -9.49
CA HIS A 233 9.42 -25.55 -8.30
C HIS A 233 9.73 -26.89 -7.64
N ARG A 234 9.63 -26.96 -6.31
CA ARG A 234 9.72 -28.22 -5.57
C ARG A 234 8.38 -28.53 -4.91
N THR A 235 8.01 -29.81 -4.84
CA THR A 235 6.76 -30.23 -4.19
C THR A 235 6.76 -30.03 -2.67
N THR A 236 7.94 -29.98 -2.05
CA THR A 236 8.11 -29.70 -0.62
C THR A 236 8.03 -28.21 -0.29
N ALA A 237 8.39 -27.34 -1.23
CA ALA A 237 8.32 -25.89 -1.12
C ALA A 237 8.12 -25.29 -2.51
N TRP A 238 6.85 -25.00 -2.84
CA TRP A 238 6.51 -24.51 -4.18
C TRP A 238 7.05 -23.10 -4.44
N LEU A 239 7.12 -22.27 -3.39
CA LEU A 239 7.70 -20.94 -3.42
C LEU A 239 8.76 -20.79 -2.32
N PRO A 240 9.85 -20.05 -2.58
CA PRO A 240 10.17 -19.38 -3.85
C PRO A 240 10.61 -20.36 -4.93
N ALA A 241 10.36 -20.00 -6.20
CA ALA A 241 10.86 -20.76 -7.34
C ALA A 241 12.36 -20.50 -7.54
N SER A 242 13.11 -21.53 -7.91
CA SER A 242 14.51 -21.41 -8.33
C SER A 242 14.58 -21.03 -9.80
N PHE A 243 15.42 -20.06 -10.14
CA PHE A 243 15.70 -19.70 -11.53
C PHE A 243 17.19 -19.40 -11.70
N SER A 244 17.80 -19.96 -12.74
CA SER A 244 19.18 -19.67 -13.13
C SER A 244 19.19 -18.63 -14.24
N HIS A 245 19.98 -17.57 -14.07
CA HIS A 245 20.22 -16.57 -15.11
C HIS A 245 21.28 -17.02 -16.13
N ALA A 246 21.84 -18.24 -16.00
CA ALA A 246 22.79 -18.78 -16.96
C ALA A 246 22.12 -18.96 -18.33
N GLY A 247 22.76 -18.47 -19.40
CA GLY A 247 22.25 -18.58 -20.76
C GLY A 247 21.15 -17.56 -21.13
N VAL A 248 20.78 -16.64 -20.22
CA VAL A 248 19.91 -15.52 -20.58
C VAL A 248 20.66 -14.60 -21.56
N ALA A 249 20.06 -14.37 -22.73
CA ALA A 249 20.67 -13.55 -23.77
C ALA A 249 20.79 -12.07 -23.33
N PRO A 250 21.92 -11.39 -23.59
CA PRO A 250 22.04 -9.94 -23.39
C PRO A 250 20.90 -9.17 -24.05
N GLY A 251 20.48 -8.05 -23.48
CA GLY A 251 19.35 -7.24 -23.96
C GLY A 251 17.95 -7.78 -23.64
N SER A 252 17.81 -9.04 -23.21
CA SER A 252 16.50 -9.65 -22.97
C SER A 252 15.94 -9.44 -21.55
N CYS A 253 16.70 -8.82 -20.64
CA CYS A 253 16.36 -8.73 -19.22
C CYS A 253 14.96 -8.12 -18.97
N ALA A 254 14.61 -7.07 -19.72
CA ALA A 254 13.34 -6.35 -19.58
C ALA A 254 12.11 -7.19 -19.97
N THR A 255 12.28 -8.29 -20.71
CA THR A 255 11.17 -9.20 -21.03
C THR A 255 10.61 -9.89 -19.79
N CYS A 256 11.47 -10.11 -18.77
CA CYS A 256 11.10 -10.72 -17.50
C CYS A 256 11.03 -9.68 -16.36
N HIS A 257 12.02 -8.78 -16.27
CA HIS A 257 12.07 -7.71 -15.26
C HIS A 257 11.24 -6.49 -15.66
N ASN A 258 9.94 -6.72 -15.85
CA ASN A 258 8.96 -5.73 -16.32
C ASN A 258 8.05 -5.19 -15.20
N GLY A 259 8.25 -5.60 -13.96
CA GLY A 259 7.41 -5.23 -12.81
C GLY A 259 6.17 -6.13 -12.61
N ALA A 260 5.82 -6.96 -13.59
CA ALA A 260 4.73 -7.93 -13.48
C ALA A 260 5.25 -9.36 -13.25
N SER A 261 6.19 -9.83 -14.08
CA SER A 261 6.74 -11.19 -14.01
C SER A 261 7.91 -11.29 -13.04
N ALA A 262 8.74 -10.25 -12.97
CA ALA A 262 9.82 -10.08 -12.01
C ALA A 262 10.01 -8.59 -11.70
N ALA A 263 10.67 -8.28 -10.60
CA ALA A 263 10.95 -6.91 -10.18
C ALA A 263 11.67 -6.13 -11.29
N GLY A 264 11.09 -5.02 -11.74
CA GLY A 264 11.68 -4.15 -12.75
C GLY A 264 12.64 -3.10 -12.17
N LYS A 265 12.91 -2.05 -12.95
CA LYS A 265 13.71 -0.90 -12.48
C LYS A 265 13.01 -0.23 -11.29
N PRO A 266 13.68 -0.07 -10.13
CA PRO A 266 13.11 0.65 -9.00
C PRO A 266 12.98 2.15 -9.31
N ALA A 267 12.15 2.86 -8.54
CA ALA A 267 11.87 4.28 -8.77
C ALA A 267 13.11 5.20 -8.72
N ASN A 268 14.14 4.79 -7.96
CA ASN A 268 15.42 5.51 -7.84
C ASN A 268 16.48 5.08 -8.87
N HIS A 269 16.11 4.26 -9.87
CA HIS A 269 17.02 3.87 -10.94
C HIS A 269 17.38 5.06 -11.84
N VAL A 270 18.65 5.14 -12.28
CA VAL A 270 19.08 6.17 -13.23
C VAL A 270 18.29 6.09 -14.55
N ALA A 271 17.80 7.21 -15.06
CA ALA A 271 17.09 7.21 -16.33
C ALA A 271 18.03 6.78 -17.47
N THR A 272 17.75 5.65 -18.11
CA THR A 272 18.57 5.11 -19.19
C THR A 272 17.77 4.22 -20.14
N THR A 273 18.09 4.32 -21.44
CA THR A 273 17.61 3.46 -22.52
C THR A 273 18.59 2.34 -22.87
N ALA A 274 19.77 2.31 -22.24
CA ALA A 274 20.75 1.25 -22.45
C ALA A 274 20.20 -0.12 -22.01
N THR A 275 20.74 -1.18 -22.62
CA THR A 275 20.45 -2.55 -22.18
C THR A 275 20.98 -2.77 -20.76
N CYS A 276 20.30 -3.62 -19.98
CA CYS A 276 20.63 -3.81 -18.57
C CYS A 276 22.04 -4.36 -18.38
N ASP A 277 22.47 -5.24 -19.28
CA ASP A 277 23.80 -5.86 -19.35
C ASP A 277 24.94 -4.87 -19.58
N THR A 278 24.64 -3.63 -19.99
CA THR A 278 25.65 -2.55 -20.04
C THR A 278 26.14 -2.18 -18.64
N CYS A 279 25.27 -2.27 -17.64
CA CYS A 279 25.56 -1.84 -16.26
C CYS A 279 25.57 -3.01 -15.26
N HIS A 280 24.78 -4.05 -15.51
CA HIS A 280 24.54 -5.15 -14.58
C HIS A 280 25.08 -6.47 -15.11
N ARG A 281 25.53 -7.35 -14.21
CA ARG A 281 25.93 -8.72 -14.54
C ARG A 281 24.99 -9.71 -13.87
N THR A 282 24.73 -10.83 -14.53
CA THR A 282 23.86 -11.89 -13.98
C THR A 282 24.48 -12.65 -12.80
N THR A 283 25.81 -12.64 -12.68
CA THR A 283 26.54 -13.25 -11.56
C THR A 283 26.63 -12.35 -10.33
N ALA A 284 26.59 -11.03 -10.53
CA ALA A 284 26.60 -10.02 -9.48
C ALA A 284 25.84 -8.79 -9.99
N TRP A 285 24.55 -8.69 -9.62
CA TRP A 285 23.68 -7.62 -10.12
C TRP A 285 24.09 -6.25 -9.58
N LEU A 286 24.57 -6.20 -8.34
CA LEU A 286 25.10 -5.01 -7.70
C LEU A 286 26.52 -5.27 -7.15
N PRO A 287 27.40 -4.26 -7.17
CA PRO A 287 27.18 -2.91 -7.71
C PRO A 287 27.13 -2.87 -9.24
N ALA A 288 26.33 -1.95 -9.79
CA ALA A 288 26.29 -1.71 -11.24
C ALA A 288 27.53 -0.94 -11.69
N THR A 289 28.03 -1.23 -12.88
CA THR A 289 29.13 -0.47 -13.51
C THR A 289 28.58 0.68 -14.32
N PHE A 290 29.15 1.88 -14.15
CA PHE A 290 28.80 3.06 -14.95
C PHE A 290 30.07 3.74 -15.46
N SER A 291 30.09 4.08 -16.75
CA SER A 291 31.20 4.82 -17.37
C SER A 291 30.90 6.31 -17.43
N HIS A 292 31.81 7.14 -16.92
CA HIS A 292 31.71 8.60 -16.99
C HIS A 292 32.26 9.19 -18.31
N ALA A 293 32.74 8.36 -19.24
CA ALA A 293 33.46 8.80 -20.44
C ALA A 293 32.61 9.67 -21.39
N SER A 294 31.29 9.45 -21.43
CA SER A 294 30.36 10.15 -22.33
C SER A 294 29.40 11.08 -21.60
N VAL A 295 29.69 11.43 -20.34
CA VAL A 295 28.88 12.39 -19.58
C VAL A 295 29.16 13.79 -20.08
N VAL A 296 28.10 14.51 -20.44
CA VAL A 296 28.19 15.90 -20.92
C VAL A 296 28.63 16.82 -19.77
N PRO A 297 29.68 17.65 -19.94
CA PRO A 297 30.06 18.66 -18.95
C PRO A 297 28.86 19.55 -18.57
N GLY A 298 28.76 20.01 -17.32
CA GLY A 298 27.59 20.75 -16.85
C GLY A 298 26.46 19.91 -16.29
N THR A 299 26.39 18.61 -16.61
CA THR A 299 25.21 17.77 -16.28
C THR A 299 25.37 16.92 -15.03
N CYS A 300 26.50 17.01 -14.30
CA CYS A 300 26.82 16.15 -13.18
C CYS A 300 25.72 16.11 -12.10
N ALA A 301 25.15 17.29 -11.80
CA ALA A 301 24.12 17.45 -10.77
C ALA A 301 22.78 16.79 -11.11
N THR A 302 22.54 16.43 -12.39
CA THR A 302 21.33 15.68 -12.77
C THR A 302 21.33 14.27 -12.17
N CYS A 303 22.51 13.68 -11.96
CA CYS A 303 22.69 12.36 -11.36
C CYS A 303 23.21 12.46 -9.90
N HIS A 304 24.23 13.30 -9.66
CA HIS A 304 24.82 13.53 -8.33
C HIS A 304 24.00 14.52 -7.49
N ASN A 305 22.74 14.17 -7.23
CA ASN A 305 21.77 14.99 -6.51
C ASN A 305 21.49 14.50 -5.08
N GLY A 306 22.18 13.45 -4.60
CA GLY A 306 21.96 12.85 -3.28
C GLY A 306 20.92 11.74 -3.26
N THR A 307 20.12 11.58 -4.32
CA THR A 307 19.13 10.51 -4.48
C THR A 307 19.57 9.47 -5.51
N GLY A 308 19.96 9.90 -6.71
CA GLY A 308 20.40 9.02 -7.81
C GLY A 308 21.86 8.60 -7.70
N ALA A 309 22.71 9.50 -7.22
CA ALA A 309 24.11 9.26 -6.88
C ALA A 309 24.54 10.24 -5.78
N THR A 310 25.67 9.94 -5.13
CA THR A 310 26.24 10.78 -4.07
C THR A 310 26.38 12.22 -4.53
N GLY A 311 25.68 13.14 -3.88
CA GLY A 311 25.74 14.57 -4.17
C GLY A 311 26.93 15.28 -3.52
N LYS A 312 26.94 16.61 -3.55
CA LYS A 312 27.93 17.44 -2.85
C LYS A 312 27.83 17.16 -1.33
N PRO A 313 28.91 16.72 -0.65
CA PRO A 313 28.89 16.52 0.80
C PRO A 313 28.74 17.86 1.53
N ALA A 314 28.30 17.82 2.78
CA ALA A 314 28.12 19.03 3.60
C ALA A 314 29.44 19.81 3.82
N SER A 315 30.59 19.14 3.74
CA SER A 315 31.93 19.75 3.79
C SER A 315 32.40 20.37 2.48
N HIS A 316 31.62 20.26 1.40
CA HIS A 316 31.94 20.86 0.11
C HIS A 316 31.85 22.39 0.20
N MET A 317 32.79 23.11 -0.42
CA MET A 317 32.76 24.57 -0.46
C MET A 317 31.47 25.09 -1.11
N ALA A 318 30.94 26.21 -0.62
CA ALA A 318 29.78 26.85 -1.23
C ALA A 318 30.15 27.35 -2.65
N THR A 319 29.53 26.78 -3.68
CA THR A 319 29.74 27.18 -5.08
C THR A 319 28.55 26.84 -5.96
N THR A 320 28.21 27.76 -6.85
CA THR A 320 27.24 27.59 -7.94
C THR A 320 27.90 27.22 -9.27
N ALA A 321 29.24 27.17 -9.32
CA ALA A 321 29.97 26.75 -10.50
C ALA A 321 29.64 25.29 -10.86
N SER A 322 29.75 24.98 -12.15
CA SER A 322 29.61 23.60 -12.60
C SER A 322 30.71 22.73 -12.02
N CYS A 323 30.42 21.45 -11.80
CA CYS A 323 31.36 20.53 -11.16
C CYS A 323 32.63 20.35 -12.00
N ASP A 324 32.51 20.34 -13.33
CA ASP A 324 33.62 20.23 -14.28
C ASP A 324 34.57 21.43 -14.30
N THR A 325 34.22 22.53 -13.62
CA THR A 325 35.18 23.63 -13.38
C THR A 325 36.30 23.19 -12.44
N CYS A 326 36.01 22.30 -11.49
CA CYS A 326 36.96 21.86 -10.47
C CYS A 326 37.33 20.37 -10.57
N HIS A 327 36.41 19.53 -11.04
CA HIS A 327 36.55 18.08 -11.06
C HIS A 327 36.67 17.54 -12.48
N ARG A 328 37.33 16.38 -12.62
CA ARG A 328 37.42 15.65 -13.90
C ARG A 328 36.75 14.28 -13.77
N THR A 329 36.17 13.78 -14.86
CA THR A 329 35.53 12.45 -14.90
C THR A 329 36.53 11.30 -14.85
N THR A 330 37.78 11.54 -15.23
CA THR A 330 38.86 10.54 -15.17
C THR A 330 39.52 10.46 -13.80
N ALA A 331 39.52 11.56 -13.04
CA ALA A 331 40.03 11.65 -11.68
C ALA A 331 39.27 12.75 -10.93
N TRP A 332 38.34 12.33 -10.07
CA TRP A 332 37.48 13.28 -9.35
C TRP A 332 38.26 14.11 -8.33
N LEU A 333 39.28 13.51 -7.72
CA LEU A 333 40.19 14.18 -6.78
C LEU A 333 41.65 13.97 -7.22
N PRO A 334 42.54 14.96 -6.99
CA PRO A 334 42.26 16.26 -6.36
C PRO A 334 41.50 17.21 -7.30
N ALA A 335 40.67 18.09 -6.71
CA ALA A 335 40.01 19.15 -7.45
C ALA A 335 41.01 20.28 -7.77
N THR A 336 40.86 20.91 -8.94
CA THR A 336 41.71 22.04 -9.36
C THR A 336 40.91 23.34 -9.29
N PHE A 337 41.49 24.42 -8.75
CA PHE A 337 40.85 25.74 -8.70
C PHE A 337 41.80 26.82 -9.20
N SER A 338 41.30 27.75 -10.02
CA SER A 338 42.05 28.90 -10.51
C SER A 338 41.70 30.17 -9.74
N HIS A 339 42.71 30.86 -9.22
CA HIS A 339 42.54 32.14 -8.54
C HIS A 339 42.45 33.35 -9.50
N ALA A 340 42.58 33.14 -10.81
CA ALA A 340 42.68 34.23 -11.79
C ALA A 340 41.44 35.14 -11.85
N SER A 341 40.25 34.59 -11.55
CA SER A 341 38.97 35.30 -11.64
C SER A 341 38.36 35.65 -10.28
N VAL A 342 39.14 35.56 -9.20
CA VAL A 342 38.68 35.88 -7.84
C VAL A 342 38.69 37.40 -7.65
N ALA A 343 37.56 37.97 -7.22
CA ALA A 343 37.44 39.40 -6.98
C ALA A 343 38.36 39.87 -5.83
N PRO A 344 39.05 41.02 -5.96
CA PRO A 344 39.80 41.64 -4.85
C PRO A 344 38.93 41.78 -3.58
N GLY A 345 39.53 41.65 -2.40
CA GLY A 345 38.80 41.72 -1.12
C GLY A 345 38.02 40.47 -0.71
N SER A 346 37.83 39.49 -1.60
CA SER A 346 36.98 38.32 -1.32
C SER A 346 37.72 37.10 -0.75
N CYS A 347 39.04 37.14 -0.63
CA CYS A 347 39.87 35.98 -0.29
C CYS A 347 39.43 35.27 1.02
N ALA A 348 39.04 36.07 2.04
CA ALA A 348 38.64 35.56 3.35
C ALA A 348 37.34 34.77 3.34
N THR A 349 36.51 34.91 2.29
CA THR A 349 35.28 34.11 2.15
C THR A 349 35.58 32.62 1.93
N CYS A 350 36.69 32.31 1.24
CA CYS A 350 37.17 30.95 1.03
C CYS A 350 38.27 30.56 2.03
N HIS A 351 39.25 31.42 2.27
CA HIS A 351 40.37 31.18 3.18
C HIS A 351 40.00 31.50 4.64
N ASN A 352 38.99 30.79 5.15
CA ASN A 352 38.40 31.01 6.48
C ASN A 352 38.83 29.96 7.52
N GLY A 353 39.67 28.99 7.16
CA GLY A 353 40.10 27.89 8.02
C GLY A 353 39.21 26.64 7.96
N THR A 354 38.03 26.74 7.34
CA THR A 354 37.10 25.61 7.11
C THR A 354 37.08 25.21 5.64
N SER A 355 36.81 26.16 4.73
CA SER A 355 36.69 25.89 3.28
C SER A 355 38.06 25.79 2.61
N ALA A 356 39.03 26.57 3.07
CA ALA A 356 40.43 26.54 2.67
C ALA A 356 41.30 27.03 3.83
N ALA A 357 42.61 26.78 3.75
CA ALA A 357 43.57 27.23 4.75
C ALA A 357 43.45 28.74 5.00
N GLY A 358 43.18 29.13 6.24
CA GLY A 358 43.04 30.54 6.63
C GLY A 358 44.37 31.22 6.93
N LYS A 359 44.30 32.34 7.65
CA LYS A 359 45.50 33.04 8.14
C LYS A 359 46.29 32.12 9.07
N PRO A 360 47.61 31.91 8.85
CA PRO A 360 48.43 31.06 9.72
C PRO A 360 48.61 31.70 11.10
N THR A 361 48.95 30.88 12.10
CA THR A 361 49.29 31.34 13.44
C THR A 361 50.46 32.32 13.38
N GLY A 362 50.32 33.49 14.01
CA GLY A 362 51.33 34.55 13.97
C GLY A 362 51.18 35.55 12.81
N HIS A 363 50.20 35.37 11.91
CA HIS A 363 49.87 36.37 10.89
C HIS A 363 49.61 37.76 11.51
N PHE A 364 50.08 38.81 10.84
CA PHE A 364 49.93 40.20 11.25
C PHE A 364 48.45 40.58 11.45
N VAL A 365 48.09 41.17 12.59
CA VAL A 365 46.69 41.55 12.86
C VAL A 365 46.33 42.80 12.05
N THR A 366 45.47 42.63 11.06
CA THR A 366 45.04 43.68 10.14
C THR A 366 43.59 43.47 9.69
N THR A 367 42.89 44.60 9.48
CA THR A 367 41.55 44.67 8.87
C THR A 367 41.60 44.82 7.35
N GLN A 368 42.81 45.00 6.78
CA GLN A 368 42.99 45.13 5.34
C GLN A 368 42.66 43.82 4.60
N ALA A 369 42.17 43.98 3.39
CA ALA A 369 41.98 42.88 2.46
C ALA A 369 43.33 42.18 2.15
N CYS A 370 43.30 40.86 1.94
CA CYS A 370 44.52 40.07 1.71
C CYS A 370 45.34 40.56 0.53
N ASP A 371 44.68 41.02 -0.55
CA ASP A 371 45.29 41.55 -1.77
C ASP A 371 46.02 42.90 -1.58
N ALA A 372 45.87 43.54 -0.41
CA ALA A 372 46.71 44.68 -0.04
C ALA A 372 48.18 44.27 0.20
N CYS A 373 48.41 43.02 0.64
CA CYS A 373 49.74 42.51 0.99
C CYS A 373 50.15 41.29 0.14
N HIS A 374 49.20 40.51 -0.38
CA HIS A 374 49.46 39.26 -1.09
C HIS A 374 49.08 39.35 -2.57
N ALA A 375 49.71 38.55 -3.42
CA ALA A 375 49.33 38.34 -4.81
C ALA A 375 48.97 36.87 -5.04
N THR A 376 47.98 36.59 -5.89
CA THR A 376 47.57 35.22 -6.22
C THR A 376 48.59 34.48 -7.08
N SER A 377 49.46 35.20 -7.79
CA SER A 377 50.58 34.64 -8.55
C SER A 377 51.79 34.27 -7.67
N ALA A 378 51.97 34.96 -6.54
CA ALA A 378 53.01 34.71 -5.57
C ALA A 378 52.56 35.21 -4.19
N TRP A 379 52.14 34.29 -3.31
CA TRP A 379 51.62 34.66 -2.00
C TRP A 379 52.69 35.23 -1.06
N LEU A 380 53.94 34.80 -1.25
CA LEU A 380 55.12 35.30 -0.58
C LEU A 380 56.23 35.58 -1.61
N PRO A 381 57.07 36.62 -1.39
CA PRO A 381 57.01 37.59 -0.28
C PRO A 381 55.80 38.53 -0.39
N VAL A 382 55.40 39.13 0.74
CA VAL A 382 54.35 40.17 0.74
C VAL A 382 54.82 41.41 -0.02
N ARG A 383 53.85 42.14 -0.57
CA ARG A 383 54.07 43.45 -1.22
C ARG A 383 54.63 44.46 -0.21
N PRO A 384 55.50 45.40 -0.64
CA PRO A 384 55.99 46.47 0.23
C PRO A 384 54.83 47.26 0.86
N TYR A 385 54.90 47.48 2.17
CA TYR A 385 53.88 48.22 2.90
C TYR A 385 54.17 49.73 2.89
N ALA A 386 53.19 50.52 2.47
CA ALA A 386 53.22 51.97 2.57
C ALA A 386 52.23 52.43 3.66
N HIS A 387 52.71 53.24 4.60
CA HIS A 387 51.85 53.85 5.62
C HIS A 387 50.84 54.79 4.96
N ARG A 388 49.56 54.61 5.29
CA ARG A 388 48.46 55.45 4.77
C ARG A 388 47.92 56.47 5.79
N SER A 389 48.38 56.41 7.04
CA SER A 389 47.91 57.29 8.10
C SER A 389 48.36 58.73 7.86
N PRO A 390 47.46 59.74 7.95
CA PRO A 390 47.84 61.15 7.83
C PRO A 390 48.75 61.63 8.98
N PHE A 391 48.77 60.89 10.09
CA PHE A 391 49.62 61.18 11.25
C PHE A 391 51.02 60.56 11.14
N TYR A 392 51.23 59.65 10.17
CA TYR A 392 52.56 59.11 9.93
C TYR A 392 53.43 60.20 9.28
N LYS A 393 54.52 60.55 9.97
CA LYS A 393 55.57 61.41 9.41
C LYS A 393 56.76 60.52 8.99
N PRO A 394 57.36 60.76 7.81
CA PRO A 394 58.60 60.08 7.45
C PRO A 394 59.68 60.32 8.51
N HIS A 395 60.34 59.25 8.91
CA HIS A 395 61.51 59.27 9.80
C HIS A 395 62.79 59.04 8.97
N ASN A 396 63.96 59.29 9.56
CA ASN A 396 65.25 59.00 8.92
C ASN A 396 65.42 57.49 8.59
N SER A 397 66.44 57.18 7.80
CA SER A 397 66.75 55.84 7.28
C SER A 397 67.19 54.78 8.33
N GLY A 398 67.11 55.07 9.63
CA GLY A 398 67.46 54.14 10.71
C GLY A 398 66.28 53.57 11.49
N VAL A 399 65.06 54.08 11.31
CA VAL A 399 63.89 53.65 12.09
C VAL A 399 63.29 52.38 11.49
N THR A 400 63.32 51.28 12.24
CA THR A 400 62.71 50.00 11.84
C THR A 400 61.23 49.94 12.23
N CYS A 401 60.45 49.08 11.56
CA CYS A 401 59.02 48.93 11.82
C CYS A 401 58.70 48.64 13.30
N VAL A 402 59.54 47.84 13.96
CA VAL A 402 59.37 47.44 15.37
C VAL A 402 59.58 48.58 16.37
N ALA A 403 60.18 49.69 15.95
CA ALA A 403 60.28 50.89 16.79
C ALA A 403 58.89 51.47 17.11
N CYS A 404 57.96 51.35 16.15
CA CYS A 404 56.59 51.85 16.25
C CYS A 404 55.57 50.72 16.50
N HIS A 405 55.72 49.58 15.82
CA HIS A 405 54.82 48.43 15.92
C HIS A 405 55.30 47.45 16.99
N ARG A 406 55.05 47.78 18.26
CA ARG A 406 55.41 46.94 19.42
C ARG A 406 54.45 45.77 19.66
N SER A 407 53.31 45.77 18.99
CA SER A 407 52.35 44.67 18.97
C SER A 407 52.29 44.04 17.57
N ASN A 408 51.83 42.80 17.47
CA ASN A 408 51.62 42.11 16.18
C ASN A 408 50.39 42.65 15.42
N GLY A 409 50.30 43.95 15.19
CA GLY A 409 49.14 44.59 14.57
C GLY A 409 49.46 45.86 13.80
N GLU A 410 48.57 46.17 12.85
CA GLU A 410 48.71 47.32 11.94
C GLU A 410 48.62 48.67 12.63
N THR A 411 47.97 48.74 13.79
CA THR A 411 47.87 49.96 14.57
C THR A 411 49.04 50.06 15.53
N ALA A 412 49.94 51.00 15.29
CA ALA A 412 50.96 51.38 16.27
C ALA A 412 50.29 52.09 17.46
N THR A 413 50.68 51.72 18.68
CA THR A 413 50.16 52.32 19.90
C THR A 413 51.05 53.50 20.33
N TRP A 414 50.43 54.64 20.61
CA TRP A 414 51.13 55.76 21.21
C TRP A 414 51.55 55.43 22.63
N THR A 415 52.83 55.62 22.96
CA THR A 415 53.36 55.33 24.30
C THR A 415 52.79 56.30 25.34
N PHE A 416 52.55 57.55 24.95
CA PHE A 416 52.04 58.62 25.79
C PHE A 416 50.76 59.20 25.18
N ALA A 417 49.61 58.61 25.52
CA ALA A 417 48.35 58.93 24.86
C ALA A 417 47.89 60.39 25.04
N ALA A 418 48.31 61.06 26.11
CA ALA A 418 47.99 62.46 26.39
C ALA A 418 48.59 63.46 25.37
N TYR A 419 49.62 63.05 24.62
CA TYR A 419 50.32 63.91 23.66
C TYR A 419 50.01 63.54 22.19
N LYS A 420 49.00 62.70 21.95
CA LYS A 420 48.54 62.39 20.59
C LYS A 420 48.04 63.67 19.89
N PRO A 421 48.27 63.87 18.58
CA PRO A 421 49.02 63.03 17.64
C PRO A 421 50.49 63.49 17.44
N ASP A 422 51.05 64.23 18.39
CA ASP A 422 52.33 64.91 18.24
C ASP A 422 53.53 64.01 18.59
N CYS A 423 54.75 64.44 18.28
CA CYS A 423 55.99 63.69 18.49
C CYS A 423 56.15 63.17 19.93
N ALA A 424 55.76 63.99 20.92
CA ALA A 424 55.78 63.62 22.34
C ALA A 424 54.88 62.41 22.66
N GLY A 425 53.88 62.10 21.82
CA GLY A 425 53.05 60.90 21.95
C GLY A 425 53.86 59.60 21.93
N CYS A 426 55.06 59.61 21.35
CA CYS A 426 56.00 58.49 21.38
C CYS A 426 57.31 58.83 22.10
N HIS A 427 57.74 60.09 22.08
CA HIS A 427 59.06 60.51 22.54
C HIS A 427 59.09 61.28 23.86
N ALA A 428 57.97 61.39 24.60
CA ALA A 428 57.95 62.14 25.87
C ALA A 428 58.97 61.63 26.91
N SER A 429 59.28 60.32 26.93
CA SER A 429 60.31 59.75 27.82
C SER A 429 61.73 60.23 27.51
N THR A 430 62.01 60.67 26.28
CA THR A 430 63.33 61.16 25.88
C THR A 430 63.42 62.69 25.97
N PHE A 431 62.35 63.37 26.38
CA PHE A 431 62.37 64.81 26.60
C PHE A 431 63.36 65.17 27.71
N LYS A 432 64.25 66.11 27.42
CA LYS A 432 65.24 66.63 28.37
C LYS A 432 64.83 68.05 28.79
N PRO A 433 64.22 68.25 29.97
CA PRO A 433 63.74 69.56 30.39
C PRO A 433 64.83 70.63 30.45
N ASP A 434 66.04 70.28 30.89
CA ASP A 434 67.15 71.22 31.07
C ASP A 434 67.61 71.91 29.79
N SER A 435 67.41 71.27 28.63
CA SER A 435 67.71 71.83 27.31
C SER A 435 66.69 72.91 26.90
N HIS A 436 65.54 72.97 27.56
CA HIS A 436 64.37 73.75 27.16
C HIS A 436 64.02 74.80 28.21
N LYS A 437 64.90 75.78 28.40
CA LYS A 437 64.68 76.90 29.33
C LYS A 437 63.80 77.99 28.73
N LYS A 438 62.90 78.55 29.54
CA LYS A 438 62.18 79.82 29.29
C LYS A 438 62.94 81.00 29.86
N VAL A 439 63.34 80.92 31.13
CA VAL A 439 64.00 81.99 31.90
C VAL A 439 65.15 81.35 32.70
N ASP A 440 66.29 82.04 32.79
CA ASP A 440 67.46 81.52 33.52
C ASP A 440 67.40 81.80 35.04
N SER A 441 66.81 82.92 35.46
CA SER A 441 66.65 83.29 36.88
C SER A 441 65.33 84.05 37.13
N PRO A 442 64.37 83.51 37.90
CA PRO A 442 64.36 82.13 38.40
C PRO A 442 64.33 81.14 37.22
N LYS A 443 64.92 79.96 37.39
CA LYS A 443 64.98 78.95 36.34
C LYS A 443 63.58 78.40 36.06
N ILE A 444 63.00 78.77 34.92
CA ILE A 444 61.72 78.25 34.44
C ILE A 444 61.96 77.49 33.14
N LEU A 445 61.45 76.26 33.05
CA LEU A 445 61.59 75.37 31.89
C LEU A 445 60.27 75.26 31.12
N TYR A 446 60.37 74.92 29.83
CA TYR A 446 59.25 74.42 29.07
C TYR A 446 58.91 72.99 29.50
N THR A 447 57.62 72.69 29.51
CA THR A 447 57.11 71.34 29.73
C THR A 447 57.00 70.57 28.41
N VAL A 448 56.89 69.24 28.49
CA VAL A 448 56.59 68.38 27.34
C VAL A 448 55.28 68.80 26.66
N LEU A 449 54.28 69.22 27.42
CA LEU A 449 52.98 69.62 26.87
C LEU A 449 53.11 70.88 26.01
N GLU A 450 53.94 71.82 26.42
CA GLU A 450 54.19 73.06 25.68
C GLU A 450 55.04 72.84 24.43
N LEU A 451 55.86 71.79 24.39
CA LEU A 451 56.73 71.41 23.27
C LEU A 451 56.39 70.02 22.72
N LYS A 452 55.09 69.67 22.68
CA LYS A 452 54.61 68.31 22.36
C LYS A 452 54.89 67.88 20.92
N ASP A 453 55.03 68.83 20.00
CA ASP A 453 55.43 68.61 18.61
C ASP A 453 56.95 68.46 18.43
N CYS A 454 57.71 68.55 19.53
CA CYS A 454 59.17 68.54 19.57
C CYS A 454 59.82 69.58 18.63
N SER A 455 59.11 70.62 18.19
CA SER A 455 59.67 71.64 17.29
C SER A 455 60.64 72.59 18.01
N GLY A 456 60.98 72.35 19.28
CA GLY A 456 61.95 73.12 20.05
C GLY A 456 61.35 74.38 20.69
N ALA A 457 62.03 74.91 21.71
CA ALA A 457 61.62 76.14 22.37
C ALA A 457 61.85 77.35 21.47
N CYS A 458 60.79 78.01 20.97
CA CYS A 458 60.92 79.17 20.08
C CYS A 458 61.63 80.36 20.73
N HIS A 459 61.45 80.60 22.03
CA HIS A 459 61.94 81.79 22.72
C HIS A 459 62.57 81.48 24.09
N THR A 460 63.47 82.34 24.51
CA THR A 460 63.82 82.55 25.92
C THR A 460 63.46 83.98 26.31
N TYR A 461 63.19 84.23 27.58
CA TYR A 461 62.71 85.50 28.11
C TYR A 461 63.69 86.07 29.13
N THR A 462 63.65 87.39 29.31
CA THR A 462 64.51 88.10 30.28
C THR A 462 64.12 87.79 31.72
N ASP A 463 62.84 87.58 31.99
CA ASP A 463 62.26 87.36 33.32
C ASP A 463 60.99 86.50 33.25
N SER A 464 60.42 86.20 34.42
CA SER A 464 59.24 85.34 34.59
C SER A 464 57.91 85.95 34.11
N THR A 465 57.89 87.18 33.58
CA THR A 465 56.67 87.76 32.98
C THR A 465 56.41 87.23 31.57
N PHE A 466 57.42 86.65 30.92
CA PHE A 466 57.39 86.17 29.54
C PHE A 466 56.97 87.22 28.50
N THR A 467 57.12 88.50 28.81
CA THR A 467 56.72 89.60 27.91
C THR A 467 57.85 90.03 26.97
N THR A 468 59.11 89.97 27.45
CA THR A 468 60.29 90.39 26.67
C THR A 468 61.15 89.19 26.29
N ILE A 469 61.25 88.95 24.98
CA ILE A 469 62.06 87.87 24.42
C ILE A 469 63.53 88.27 24.51
N ARG A 470 64.34 87.42 25.16
CA ARG A 470 65.80 87.53 25.20
C ARG A 470 66.45 86.97 23.94
N GLN A 471 65.98 85.82 23.46
CA GLN A 471 66.52 85.17 22.27
C GLN A 471 65.47 84.27 21.63
N SER A 472 65.32 84.37 20.30
CA SER A 472 64.61 83.39 19.49
C SER A 472 65.52 82.25 19.05
N ARG A 473 65.04 81.00 19.11
CA ARG A 473 65.77 79.79 18.73
C ARG A 473 65.05 79.09 17.58
N SER A 474 65.83 78.43 16.73
CA SER A 474 65.29 77.58 15.66
C SER A 474 64.92 76.19 16.18
N ALA A 475 63.99 75.56 15.46
CA ALA A 475 63.58 74.19 15.72
C ALA A 475 64.73 73.20 15.50
N LYS A 476 65.01 72.33 16.49
CA LYS A 476 66.13 71.37 16.46
C LYS A 476 65.76 69.89 16.34
N HIS A 477 64.49 69.51 16.46
CA HIS A 477 64.08 68.10 16.47
C HIS A 477 63.07 67.77 15.38
N ARG A 478 63.31 68.20 14.12
CA ARG A 478 62.48 67.74 13.00
C ARG A 478 62.78 66.27 12.73
N SER A 479 61.76 65.50 12.33
CA SER A 479 61.89 64.05 12.09
C SER A 479 62.92 63.65 11.02
N THR A 480 63.40 64.61 10.23
CA THR A 480 64.42 64.46 9.18
C THR A 480 65.85 64.73 9.64
N ASP A 481 66.05 65.36 10.79
CA ASP A 481 67.35 65.97 11.15
C ASP A 481 68.31 64.98 11.84
N GLY A 482 67.99 63.69 11.83
CA GLY A 482 68.89 62.63 12.27
C GLY A 482 68.99 62.41 13.78
N GLY A 483 68.37 63.26 14.62
CA GLY A 483 68.44 63.17 16.08
C GLY A 483 67.13 63.50 16.79
N PHE A 484 66.93 62.83 17.93
CA PHE A 484 65.96 63.14 18.97
C PHE A 484 66.67 63.33 20.31
#